data_AF-A0A829YE34-F1
#
_entry.id   AF-A0A829YE34-F1
#
_cell.length_a   1.000
_cell.length_b   1.000
_cell.length_c   1.000
_cell.angle_alpha   90.00
_cell.angle_beta   90.00
_cell.angle_gamma   90.00
#
_symmetry.space_group_name_H-M   'P 1'
#
loop_
_entity.id
_entity.type
_entity.pdbx_description
1 polymer ?
#
loop_
_entity_poly.entity_id
_entity_poly.type
_entity_poly.pdbx_seq_one_letter_code
_entity_poly.pdbx_strand_id
1 'polypeptide(L)'
;MSASAYSLSAAIPVEGFAITQGEPVIGGLHGATRHFFCPHCKSWMFTRPEGLDHFVNVRPTLLDEASWVAPFIETCTQTRLPSAVTGASHSYESFPPMEDYSKLVEEYASTGPVRGAESIHRARRDLFSLAGRGRAIEAQRRRRSSEVQALQR
;
A
#
# COMPACT_ATOMS: atom_id res chain seq x y z
N MET A 1 9.02 -10.94 18.93
CA MET A 1 8.96 -10.60 17.49
C MET A 1 10.17 -11.26 16.84
N SER A 2 9.96 -12.24 15.96
CA SER A 2 11.03 -12.81 15.14
C SER A 2 11.34 -11.86 13.98
N ALA A 3 12.62 -11.69 13.66
CA ALA A 3 13.05 -10.87 12.53
C ALA A 3 13.18 -11.72 11.26
N SER A 4 12.89 -11.13 10.10
CA SER A 4 13.33 -11.65 8.81
C SER A 4 14.72 -11.10 8.49
N ALA A 5 15.43 -11.70 7.53
CA ALA A 5 16.73 -11.19 7.06
C ALA A 5 16.63 -9.82 6.36
N TYR A 6 15.43 -9.45 5.89
CA TYR A 6 15.09 -8.12 5.40
C TYR A 6 13.77 -7.63 6.00
N SER A 7 13.64 -6.32 6.16
CA SER A 7 12.33 -5.67 6.29
C SER A 7 11.81 -5.25 4.92
N LEU A 8 10.57 -5.60 4.59
CA LEU A 8 9.89 -5.14 3.38
C LEU A 8 9.06 -3.87 3.67
N SER A 9 9.16 -2.85 2.82
CA SER A 9 8.30 -1.65 2.88
C SER A 9 7.82 -1.24 1.50
N ALA A 10 6.66 -0.60 1.48
CA ALA A 10 6.23 0.25 0.37
C ALA A 10 6.26 1.71 0.82
N ALA A 11 6.88 2.58 0.03
CA ALA A 11 6.87 4.03 0.25
C ALA A 11 5.57 4.61 -0.34
N ILE A 12 4.69 5.10 0.52
CA ILE A 12 3.37 5.61 0.15
C ILE A 12 3.35 7.12 0.36
N PRO A 13 2.94 7.95 -0.62
CA PRO A 13 2.75 9.38 -0.42
C PRO A 13 1.85 9.63 0.79
N VAL A 14 2.18 10.61 1.62
CA VAL A 14 1.45 10.88 2.88
C VAL A 14 -0.04 11.16 2.64
N GLU A 15 -0.40 11.74 1.50
CA GLU A 15 -1.78 12.02 1.10
C GLU A 15 -2.59 10.72 0.85
N GLY A 16 -1.89 9.61 0.57
CA GLY A 16 -2.45 8.29 0.38
C GLY A 16 -2.53 7.45 1.66
N PHE A 17 -2.16 8.00 2.81
CA PHE A 17 -2.09 7.28 4.09
C PHE A 17 -2.88 7.97 5.20
N ALA A 18 -3.75 7.21 5.87
CA ALA A 18 -4.45 7.67 7.08
C ALA A 18 -4.62 6.51 8.07
N ILE A 19 -4.55 6.82 9.36
CA ILE A 19 -4.96 5.90 10.42
C ILE A 19 -6.47 6.07 10.59
N THR A 20 -7.23 5.04 10.24
CA THR A 20 -8.70 5.08 10.33
C THR A 20 -9.21 4.53 11.65
N GLN A 21 -8.44 3.67 12.32
CA GLN A 21 -8.77 3.04 13.60
C GLN A 21 -7.52 2.71 14.42
N GLY A 22 -7.66 2.76 15.74
CA GLY A 22 -6.59 2.47 16.69
C GLY A 22 -5.58 3.60 16.87
N GLU A 23 -4.78 3.50 17.94
CA GLU A 23 -3.71 4.45 18.25
C GLU A 23 -2.36 3.71 18.27
N PRO A 24 -1.53 3.86 17.22
CA PRO A 24 -0.21 3.24 17.17
C PRO A 24 0.74 3.82 18.23
N VAL A 25 1.65 3.00 18.74
CA VAL A 25 2.66 3.42 19.71
C VAL A 25 4.05 3.43 19.08
N ILE A 26 4.96 4.26 19.60
CA ILE A 26 6.37 4.23 19.20
C ILE A 26 7.02 2.97 19.77
N GLY A 27 7.74 2.23 18.92
CA GLY A 27 8.53 1.07 19.36
C GLY A 27 9.93 1.45 19.79
N GLY A 28 10.86 0.48 19.79
CA GLY A 28 12.19 0.67 20.39
C GLY A 28 13.10 1.71 19.74
N LEU A 29 12.81 2.17 18.51
CA LEU A 29 13.56 3.28 17.89
C LEU A 29 12.95 4.61 18.33
N HIS A 30 13.66 5.31 19.20
CA HIS A 30 13.31 6.64 19.68
C HIS A 30 14.24 7.65 19.00
N GLY A 31 13.67 8.59 18.24
CA GLY A 31 14.40 9.57 17.44
C GLY A 31 13.49 10.28 16.44
N ALA A 32 14.09 11.06 15.53
CA ALA A 32 13.35 11.75 14.48
C ALA A 32 12.68 10.78 13.49
N THR A 33 13.39 9.69 13.13
CA THR A 33 12.77 8.53 12.48
C THR A 33 11.92 7.77 13.49
N ARG A 34 10.63 7.61 13.19
CA ARG A 34 9.64 7.01 14.11
C ARG A 34 9.05 5.74 13.53
N HIS A 35 9.25 4.64 14.24
CA HIS A 35 8.64 3.34 13.93
C HIS A 35 7.35 3.17 14.75
N PHE A 36 6.21 3.04 14.08
CA PHE A 36 4.90 2.92 14.72
C PHE A 36 4.46 1.45 14.77
N PHE A 37 4.02 1.02 15.94
CA PHE A 37 3.70 -0.36 16.28
C PHE A 37 2.27 -0.50 16.78
N CYS A 38 1.68 -1.68 16.55
CA CYS A 38 0.44 -2.05 17.22
C CYS A 38 0.70 -2.18 18.73
N PRO A 39 -0.10 -1.55 19.62
CA PRO A 39 0.11 -1.62 21.06
C PRO A 39 -0.04 -3.03 21.63
N HIS A 40 -0.79 -3.90 20.96
CA HIS A 40 -1.08 -5.25 21.41
C HIS A 40 -0.05 -6.27 20.89
N CYS A 41 -0.08 -6.57 19.59
CA CYS A 41 0.78 -7.61 19.01
C CYS A 41 2.23 -7.17 18.77
N LYS A 42 2.52 -5.87 18.93
CA LYS A 42 3.84 -5.27 18.69
C LYS A 42 4.35 -5.49 17.26
N SER A 43 3.46 -5.65 16.28
CA SER A 43 3.85 -5.58 14.87
C SER A 43 4.25 -4.16 14.50
N TRP A 44 5.38 -4.00 13.82
CA TRP A 44 5.79 -2.74 13.19
C TRP A 44 4.89 -2.49 11.98
N MET A 45 4.07 -1.44 12.00
CA MET A 45 3.06 -1.21 10.97
C MET A 45 3.53 -0.25 9.89
N PHE A 46 4.13 0.87 10.31
CA PHE A 46 4.64 1.87 9.39
C PHE A 46 5.76 2.70 10.03
N THR A 47 6.46 3.46 9.19
CA THR A 47 7.55 4.35 9.60
C THR A 47 7.35 5.73 9.00
N ARG A 48 7.63 6.75 9.80
CA ARG A 48 7.86 8.11 9.32
C ARG A 48 9.37 8.39 9.37
N PRO A 49 10.07 8.24 8.23
CA PRO A 49 11.51 8.48 8.16
C PRO A 49 11.83 9.96 8.32
N GLU A 50 12.94 10.26 9.00
CA GLU A 50 13.49 11.62 9.09
C GLU A 50 13.91 12.13 7.70
N GLY A 51 13.59 13.39 7.40
CA GLY A 51 13.98 14.05 6.13
C GLY A 51 13.16 13.61 4.91
N LEU A 52 12.21 12.69 5.07
CA LEU A 52 11.34 12.17 4.01
C LEU A 52 9.86 12.33 4.40
N ASP A 53 9.48 13.53 4.86
CA ASP A 53 8.16 13.83 5.43
C ASP A 53 6.98 13.71 4.45
N HIS A 54 7.26 13.55 3.16
CA HIS A 54 6.27 13.36 2.09
C HIS A 54 5.92 11.88 1.83
N PHE A 55 6.61 10.94 2.51
CA PHE A 55 6.34 9.51 2.41
C PHE A 55 6.14 8.85 3.78
N VAL A 56 5.28 7.83 3.80
CA VAL A 56 5.16 6.87 4.89
C VAL A 56 5.58 5.50 4.38
N ASN A 57 6.52 4.85 5.07
CA ASN A 57 6.93 3.48 4.77
C ASN A 57 5.99 2.50 5.47
N VAL A 58 5.07 1.90 4.73
CA VAL A 58 4.09 0.91 5.23
C VAL A 58 4.66 -0.50 5.09
N ARG A 59 4.32 -1.42 5.99
CA ARG A 59 4.62 -2.85 5.84
C ARG A 59 3.56 -3.51 4.96
N PRO A 60 3.84 -3.77 3.68
CA PRO A 60 2.82 -4.25 2.75
C PRO A 60 2.36 -5.69 3.06
N THR A 61 3.16 -6.45 3.81
CA THR A 61 2.80 -7.78 4.34
C THR A 61 1.66 -7.75 5.36
N LEU A 62 1.26 -6.56 5.83
CA LEU A 62 0.12 -6.38 6.73
C LEU A 62 -1.18 -6.02 6.00
N LEU A 63 -1.14 -5.87 4.67
CA LEU A 63 -2.33 -5.69 3.85
C LEU A 63 -3.00 -7.04 3.60
N ASP A 64 -4.33 -7.06 3.50
CA ASP A 64 -5.10 -8.29 3.28
C ASP A 64 -4.68 -9.04 2.01
N GLU A 65 -4.31 -8.30 0.96
CA GLU A 65 -3.83 -8.84 -0.30
C GLU A 65 -2.42 -8.31 -0.58
N ALA A 66 -1.40 -9.15 -0.34
CA ALA A 66 0.02 -8.81 -0.50
C ALA A 66 0.72 -9.60 -1.62
N SER A 67 -0.01 -10.40 -2.39
CA SER A 67 0.58 -11.26 -3.44
C SER A 67 1.25 -10.49 -4.59
N TRP A 68 0.86 -9.23 -4.78
CA TRP A 68 1.42 -8.33 -5.80
C TRP A 68 2.77 -7.71 -5.37
N VAL A 69 3.19 -7.89 -4.12
CA VAL A 69 4.35 -7.19 -3.57
C VAL A 69 5.63 -7.94 -3.94
N ALA A 70 6.38 -7.39 -4.88
CA ALA A 70 7.73 -7.83 -5.21
C ALA A 70 8.76 -6.75 -4.81
N PRO A 71 9.91 -7.11 -4.19
CA PRO A 71 10.99 -6.16 -3.97
C PRO A 71 11.45 -5.56 -5.30
N PHE A 72 11.48 -4.23 -5.38
CA PHE A 72 12.02 -3.52 -6.54
C PHE A 72 13.46 -3.05 -6.29
N ILE A 73 13.70 -2.51 -5.09
CA ILE A 73 15.01 -2.08 -4.60
C ILE A 73 15.31 -2.84 -3.30
N GLU A 74 16.54 -3.32 -3.17
CA GLU A 74 17.13 -3.71 -1.90
C GLU A 74 18.30 -2.78 -1.52
N THR A 75 18.40 -2.43 -0.24
CA THR A 75 19.40 -1.49 0.29
C THR A 75 20.15 -2.14 1.45
N CYS A 76 21.29 -1.57 1.82
CA CYS A 76 22.14 -2.05 2.92
C CYS A 76 22.67 -3.48 2.70
N THR A 77 22.84 -3.91 1.44
CA THR A 77 23.22 -5.29 1.11
C THR A 77 24.61 -5.69 1.59
N GLN A 78 25.50 -4.73 1.88
CA GLN A 78 26.81 -5.01 2.47
C GLN A 78 26.71 -5.63 3.88
N THR A 79 25.58 -5.45 4.56
CA THR A 79 25.32 -5.98 5.92
C THR A 79 24.33 -7.14 5.94
N ARG A 80 23.88 -7.62 4.77
CA ARG A 80 22.90 -8.71 4.71
C ARG A 80 23.54 -10.06 5.05
N LEU A 81 22.72 -10.99 5.54
CA LEU A 81 23.14 -12.39 5.61
C LEU A 81 23.35 -12.94 4.19
N PRO A 82 24.42 -13.71 3.90
CA PRO A 82 24.71 -14.18 2.54
C PRO A 82 23.57 -14.95 1.85
N SER A 83 22.75 -15.66 2.63
CA SER A 83 21.59 -16.42 2.12
C SER A 83 20.35 -15.56 1.84
N ALA A 84 20.35 -14.29 2.22
CA ALA A 84 19.21 -13.41 2.08
C ALA A 84 19.20 -12.75 0.69
N VAL A 85 18.62 -13.45 -0.29
CA VAL A 85 18.48 -12.97 -1.67
C VAL A 85 17.01 -12.62 -1.94
N THR A 86 16.74 -11.39 -2.41
CA THR A 86 15.36 -10.83 -2.47
C THR A 86 14.73 -10.81 -3.86
N GLY A 87 15.53 -10.99 -4.93
CA GLY A 87 15.07 -10.88 -6.31
C GLY A 87 14.80 -9.44 -6.77
N ALA A 88 15.20 -8.43 -6.00
CA ALA A 88 15.07 -7.02 -6.38
C ALA A 88 15.82 -6.70 -7.67
N SER A 89 15.21 -5.87 -8.51
CA SER A 89 15.81 -5.39 -9.77
C SER A 89 17.02 -4.48 -9.54
N HIS A 90 17.02 -3.75 -8.41
CA HIS A 90 18.07 -2.82 -8.03
C HIS A 90 18.63 -3.20 -6.65
N SER A 91 19.96 -3.23 -6.53
CA SER A 91 20.65 -3.65 -5.30
C SER A 91 21.74 -2.66 -4.93
N TYR A 92 21.67 -2.13 -3.71
CA TYR A 92 22.59 -1.12 -3.19
C TYR A 92 23.26 -1.59 -1.89
N GLU A 93 24.59 -1.47 -1.83
CA GLU A 93 25.39 -1.79 -0.64
C GLU A 93 24.98 -0.96 0.58
N SER A 94 24.55 0.28 0.36
CA SER A 94 24.00 1.20 1.36
C SER A 94 22.68 1.81 0.84
N PHE A 95 22.28 3.00 1.29
CA PHE A 95 21.13 3.70 0.71
C PHE A 95 21.48 4.24 -0.69
N PRO A 96 20.53 4.25 -1.65
CA PRO A 96 20.78 4.84 -2.96
C PRO A 96 21.21 6.31 -2.82
N PRO A 97 22.10 6.79 -3.70
CA PRO A 97 22.40 8.21 -3.75
C PRO A 97 21.18 9.00 -4.26
N MET A 98 21.08 10.28 -3.88
CA MET A 98 19.88 11.09 -4.13
C MET A 98 19.56 11.22 -5.64
N GLU A 99 20.58 11.27 -6.49
CA GLU A 99 20.46 11.34 -7.94
C GLU A 99 19.83 10.10 -8.59
N ASP A 100 19.84 8.94 -7.93
CA ASP A 100 19.27 7.71 -8.46
C ASP A 100 17.77 7.61 -8.21
N TYR A 101 17.25 8.25 -7.14
CA TYR A 101 15.84 8.13 -6.77
C TYR A 101 14.88 8.56 -7.88
N SER A 102 15.17 9.62 -8.63
CA SER A 102 14.32 10.05 -9.75
C SER A 102 14.18 8.95 -10.80
N LYS A 103 15.29 8.31 -11.19
CA LYS A 103 15.28 7.22 -12.18
C LYS A 103 14.57 5.98 -11.63
N LEU A 104 14.81 5.64 -10.38
CA LEU A 104 14.15 4.51 -9.70
C LEU A 104 12.63 4.70 -9.64
N VAL A 105 12.16 5.91 -9.34
CA VAL A 105 10.73 6.24 -9.31
C VAL A 105 10.11 6.15 -10.71
N GLU A 106 10.78 6.70 -11.72
CA GLU A 106 10.33 6.63 -13.12
C GLU A 106 10.25 5.17 -13.63
N GLU A 107 11.27 4.37 -13.35
CA GLU A 107 11.30 2.96 -13.73
C GLU A 107 10.22 2.17 -13.00
N TYR A 108 10.05 2.35 -11.68
CA TYR A 108 9.00 1.69 -10.92
C TYR A 108 7.61 2.04 -11.45
N ALA A 109 7.38 3.30 -11.83
CA ALA A 109 6.12 3.75 -12.40
C ALA A 109 5.82 3.14 -13.77
N SER A 110 6.85 2.91 -14.60
CA SER A 110 6.70 2.32 -15.93
C SER A 110 6.60 0.80 -15.94
N THR A 111 7.25 0.12 -14.99
CA THR A 111 7.28 -1.34 -14.92
C THR A 111 6.20 -1.92 -14.02
N GLY A 112 5.75 -1.13 -13.03
CA GLY A 112 4.77 -1.53 -12.03
C GLY A 112 5.22 -2.74 -11.19
N PRO A 113 4.53 -3.05 -10.08
CA PRO A 113 4.70 -4.34 -9.44
C PRO A 113 4.29 -5.45 -10.43
N VAL A 114 5.28 -6.24 -10.86
CA VAL A 114 5.15 -7.29 -11.87
C VAL A 114 4.07 -8.31 -11.46
N ARG A 115 2.99 -8.34 -12.25
CA ARG A 115 1.86 -9.29 -12.32
C ARG A 115 0.96 -9.42 -11.07
N GLY A 116 0.08 -8.43 -10.95
CA GLY A 116 -1.16 -8.42 -10.17
C GLY A 116 -2.06 -7.19 -10.47
N ALA A 117 -1.57 -6.26 -11.29
CA ALA A 117 -2.22 -5.00 -11.64
C ALA A 117 -3.53 -5.11 -12.45
N GLU A 118 -4.01 -6.32 -12.77
CA GLU A 118 -5.38 -6.49 -13.24
C GLU A 118 -6.41 -6.13 -12.15
N SER A 119 -6.05 -6.23 -10.86
CA SER A 119 -7.00 -5.99 -9.76
C SER A 119 -7.25 -4.50 -9.46
N ILE A 120 -6.24 -3.62 -9.57
CA ILE A 120 -6.40 -2.19 -9.20
C ILE A 120 -7.10 -1.41 -10.32
N HIS A 121 -6.82 -1.71 -11.59
CA HIS A 121 -7.53 -1.10 -12.73
C HIS A 121 -8.94 -1.67 -12.96
N ARG A 122 -9.20 -2.92 -12.55
CA ARG A 122 -10.55 -3.49 -12.59
C ARG A 122 -11.43 -2.96 -11.46
N ALA A 123 -10.89 -2.79 -10.24
CA ALA A 123 -11.63 -2.17 -9.13
C ALA A 123 -12.15 -0.76 -9.46
N ARG A 124 -11.35 0.07 -10.15
CA ARG A 124 -11.81 1.39 -10.63
C ARG A 124 -12.88 1.33 -11.73
N ARG A 125 -12.83 0.33 -12.61
CA ARG A 125 -13.85 0.12 -13.67
C ARG A 125 -15.15 -0.45 -13.10
N ASP A 126 -15.07 -1.36 -12.13
CA ASP A 126 -16.24 -1.99 -11.52
C ASP A 126 -16.96 -1.05 -10.54
N LEU A 127 -16.26 -0.16 -9.83
CA LEU A 127 -16.91 0.90 -9.04
C LEU A 127 -17.72 1.88 -9.93
N PHE A 128 -17.19 2.25 -11.11
CA PHE A 128 -17.94 3.07 -12.06
C PHE A 128 -19.15 2.34 -12.67
N SER A 129 -19.02 1.03 -12.92
CA SER A 129 -20.11 0.17 -13.39
C SER A 129 -21.20 -0.06 -12.33
N LEU A 130 -20.82 -0.21 -11.05
CA LEU A 130 -21.74 -0.37 -9.92
C LEU A 130 -22.47 0.95 -9.60
N ALA A 131 -21.79 2.10 -9.72
CA ALA A 131 -22.44 3.41 -9.65
C ALA A 131 -23.46 3.64 -10.78
N GLY A 132 -23.22 3.07 -11.97
CA GLY A 132 -24.20 3.03 -13.06
C GLY A 132 -25.41 2.13 -12.77
N ARG A 133 -25.19 0.96 -12.16
CA ARG A 133 -26.25 0.01 -11.79
C ARG A 133 -27.12 0.48 -10.61
N GLY A 134 -26.56 1.22 -9.66
CA GLY A 134 -27.34 1.83 -8.56
C GLY A 134 -28.43 2.78 -9.06
N ARG A 135 -28.12 3.61 -10.08
CA ARG A 135 -29.10 4.51 -10.72
C ARG A 135 -30.16 3.77 -11.52
N ALA A 136 -29.81 2.65 -12.17
CA ALA A 136 -30.77 1.82 -12.89
C ALA A 136 -31.74 1.10 -11.93
N ILE A 137 -31.24 0.53 -10.83
CA ILE A 137 -32.07 -0.15 -9.83
C ILE A 137 -33.04 0.82 -9.15
N GLU A 138 -32.60 2.06 -8.85
CA GLU A 138 -33.48 3.05 -8.23
C GLU A 138 -34.54 3.60 -9.20
N ALA A 139 -34.20 3.79 -10.48
CA ALA A 139 -35.18 4.15 -11.51
C ALA A 139 -36.23 3.04 -11.72
N GLN A 140 -35.82 1.77 -11.65
CA GLN A 140 -36.71 0.62 -11.84
C GLN A 140 -37.62 0.40 -10.62
N ARG A 141 -37.15 0.70 -9.39
CA ARG A 141 -37.99 0.76 -8.18
C ARG A 141 -39.02 1.88 -8.24
N ARG A 142 -38.66 3.08 -8.71
CA ARG A 142 -39.60 4.20 -8.85
C ARG A 142 -40.71 3.90 -9.86
N ARG A 143 -40.37 3.28 -11.01
CA ARG A 143 -41.37 2.85 -12.01
C ARG A 143 -42.33 1.79 -11.48
N ARG A 144 -41.82 0.75 -10.81
CA ARG A 144 -42.68 -0.26 -10.18
C ARG A 144 -43.58 0.33 -9.09
N SER A 145 -43.08 1.28 -8.30
CA SER A 145 -43.88 1.94 -7.27
C SER A 145 -45.00 2.81 -7.87
N SER A 146 -44.76 3.48 -9.00
CA SER A 146 -45.80 4.26 -9.69
C SER A 146 -46.84 3.38 -10.38
N GLU A 147 -46.43 2.24 -10.95
CA GLU A 147 -47.36 1.27 -11.56
C GLU A 147 -48.26 0.60 -10.51
N VAL A 148 -47.70 0.24 -9.34
CA VAL A 148 -48.47 -0.32 -8.23
C VAL A 148 -49.48 0.69 -7.67
N GLN A 149 -49.12 1.98 -7.58
CA GLN A 149 -50.06 3.04 -7.16
C GLN A 149 -51.14 3.37 -8.21
N ALA A 150 -50.89 3.08 -9.49
CA ALA A 150 -51.88 3.26 -10.55
C ALA A 150 -52.90 2.11 -10.62
N LEU A 151 -52.51 0.89 -10.21
CA LEU A 151 -53.39 -0.29 -10.15
C LEU A 151 -54.28 -0.34 -8.89
N GLN A 152 -54.05 0.55 -7.93
CA GLN A 152 -54.82 0.65 -6.67
C GLN A 152 -55.87 1.79 -6.69
N ARG A 153 -56.18 2.37 -7.85
CA ARG A 153 -57.27 3.32 -8.09
C ARG A 153 -58.26 2.72 -9.07
#